data_AF-A0A813BZG0-F1
#
_entry.id   AF-A0A813BZG0-F1
#
_cell.length_a   1.000
_cell.length_b   1.000
_cell.length_c   1.000
_cell.angle_alpha   90.00
_cell.angle_beta   90.00
_cell.angle_gamma   90.00
#
_symmetry.space_group_name_H-M   'P 1'
#
loop_
_entity.id
_entity.type
_entity.pdbx_description
1 polymer ?
#
loop_
_entity_poly.entity_id
_entity_poly.type
_entity_poly.pdbx_seq_one_letter_code
_entity_poly.pdbx_strand_id
1 'polypeptide(L)'
;MAVLHVWGVSGRELASIPQQELQDARMLKQILSKVCGVPRFRQRLLHDGDSLEDTARLDLLEDVQLVLLDYCPTSKRDVAELYDAAECGNVLKVEIALQRPQDPSLTTSPTAPSPLQRASRNGHVDVVRLLLEAMADMERFHCYGSTALGNAAAFGKMGAVCMLLQAGAKKDNGTVTPLYAAAAEGHVEIVRLLLEVRADVNKNSSPRIATTALGAASLNGH
;
A
#
# COMPACT_ATOMS: atom_id res chain seq x y z
N MET A 1 26.95 -16.28 -16.73
CA MET A 1 25.54 -16.28 -16.29
C MET A 1 24.86 -15.16 -17.04
N ALA A 2 23.66 -15.38 -17.59
CA ALA A 2 22.95 -14.34 -18.33
C ALA A 2 22.45 -13.26 -17.36
N VAL A 3 22.74 -12.00 -17.68
CA VAL A 3 22.40 -10.82 -16.89
C VAL A 3 21.54 -9.94 -17.78
N LEU A 4 20.45 -9.44 -17.22
CA LEU A 4 19.61 -8.44 -17.86
C LEU A 4 20.07 -7.05 -17.44
N HIS A 5 20.38 -6.21 -18.43
CA HIS A 5 20.78 -4.82 -18.23
C HIS A 5 19.56 -3.89 -18.36
N VAL A 6 19.32 -3.07 -17.34
CA VAL A 6 18.21 -2.11 -17.32
C VAL A 6 18.75 -0.71 -17.55
N TRP A 7 18.33 -0.08 -18.64
CA TRP A 7 18.79 1.24 -19.06
C TRP A 7 17.74 2.31 -18.81
N GLY A 8 18.13 3.48 -18.33
CA GLY A 8 17.27 4.65 -18.29
C GLY A 8 17.18 5.32 -19.67
N VAL A 9 16.17 6.19 -19.85
CA VAL A 9 16.01 7.02 -21.07
C VAL A 9 17.22 7.92 -21.39
N SER A 10 18.08 8.20 -20.40
CA SER A 10 19.33 8.93 -20.58
C SER A 10 20.48 8.10 -21.13
N GLY A 11 20.29 6.80 -21.36
CA GLY A 11 21.35 5.86 -21.77
C GLY A 11 22.24 5.41 -20.61
N ARG A 12 21.92 5.79 -19.37
CA ARG A 12 22.62 5.31 -18.16
C ARG A 12 22.07 3.96 -17.73
N GLU A 13 22.96 3.04 -17.38
CA GLU A 13 22.58 1.79 -16.72
C GLU A 13 22.08 2.04 -15.30
N LEU A 14 20.86 1.56 -15.01
CA LEU A 14 20.19 1.71 -13.73
C LEU A 14 20.38 0.50 -12.82
N ALA A 15 20.38 -0.70 -13.40
CA ALA A 15 20.57 -1.96 -12.70
C ALA A 15 21.02 -3.05 -13.66
N SER A 16 21.80 -4.01 -13.14
CA SER A 16 22.14 -5.25 -13.83
C SER A 16 21.70 -6.40 -12.93
N ILE A 17 20.77 -7.23 -13.40
CA ILE A 17 20.09 -8.24 -12.58
C ILE A 17 20.31 -9.63 -13.20
N PRO A 18 20.76 -10.64 -12.44
CA PRO A 18 20.87 -12.00 -12.94
C PRO A 18 19.50 -12.53 -13.39
N GLN A 19 19.39 -13.05 -14.61
CA GLN A 19 18.10 -13.52 -15.14
C GLN A 19 17.48 -14.66 -14.31
N GLN A 20 18.29 -15.44 -13.59
CA GLN A 20 17.83 -16.51 -12.72
C GLN A 20 16.96 -16.01 -11.54
N GLU A 21 17.06 -14.73 -11.19
CA GLU A 21 16.27 -14.08 -10.15
C GLU A 21 14.95 -13.48 -10.70
N LEU A 22 14.76 -13.48 -12.02
CA LEU A 22 13.65 -12.85 -12.72
C LEU A 22 12.73 -13.90 -13.35
N GLN A 23 11.46 -13.90 -12.95
CA GLN A 23 10.44 -14.74 -13.60
C GLN A 23 9.76 -14.00 -14.75
N ASP A 24 9.40 -12.74 -14.52
CA ASP A 24 8.66 -11.90 -15.45
C ASP A 24 8.96 -10.40 -15.27
N ALA A 25 8.42 -9.59 -16.18
CA ALA A 25 8.51 -8.14 -16.13
C ALA A 25 7.92 -7.53 -14.85
N ARG A 26 6.89 -8.16 -14.25
CA ARG A 26 6.30 -7.71 -12.98
C ARG A 26 7.33 -7.78 -11.85
N MET A 27 8.02 -8.91 -11.71
CA MET A 27 9.05 -9.10 -10.69
C MET A 27 10.18 -8.08 -10.88
N LEU A 28 10.60 -7.86 -12.14
CA LEU A 28 11.58 -6.82 -12.45
C LEU A 28 11.10 -5.43 -12.01
N LYS A 29 9.86 -5.03 -12.33
CA LYS A 29 9.30 -3.73 -11.90
C LYS A 29 9.24 -3.61 -10.38
N GLN A 30 8.95 -4.68 -9.65
CA GLN A 30 8.94 -4.69 -8.19
C GLN A 30 10.35 -4.48 -7.61
N ILE A 31 11.38 -5.10 -8.19
CA ILE A 31 12.78 -4.87 -7.82
C ILE A 31 13.17 -3.42 -8.11
N LEU A 32 12.89 -2.94 -9.33
CA LEU A 32 13.18 -1.58 -9.76
C LEU A 32 12.43 -0.53 -8.94
N SER A 33 11.26 -0.86 -8.38
CA SER A 33 10.54 0.05 -7.48
C SER A 33 11.38 0.44 -6.26
N LYS A 34 12.17 -0.49 -5.73
CA LYS A 34 13.08 -0.24 -4.60
C LYS A 34 14.32 0.56 -5.03
N VAL A 35 14.78 0.36 -6.27
CA VAL A 35 15.97 1.04 -6.82
C VAL A 35 15.64 2.50 -7.18
N CYS A 36 14.51 2.72 -7.85
CA CYS A 36 14.13 4.02 -8.38
C CYS A 36 13.23 4.83 -7.42
N GLY A 37 12.64 4.19 -6.40
CA GLY A 37 11.66 4.84 -5.52
C GLY A 37 10.36 5.23 -6.22
N VAL A 38 10.02 4.55 -7.32
CA VAL A 38 8.84 4.82 -8.16
C VAL A 38 8.03 3.53 -8.27
N PRO A 39 6.68 3.57 -8.14
CA PRO A 39 5.91 2.34 -8.00
C PRO A 39 5.87 1.57 -9.32
N ARG A 40 5.68 0.25 -9.27
CA ARG A 40 5.57 -0.64 -10.45
C ARG A 40 4.67 -0.07 -11.55
N PHE A 41 3.54 0.50 -11.15
CA PHE A 41 2.52 1.05 -12.04
C PHE A 41 2.95 2.33 -12.78
N ARG A 42 4.01 2.98 -12.33
CA ARG A 42 4.65 4.13 -12.99
C ARG A 42 5.89 3.73 -13.79
N GLN A 43 6.11 2.44 -13.99
CA GLN A 43 7.25 1.91 -14.74
C GLN A 43 6.80 1.27 -16.05
N ARG A 44 7.39 1.70 -17.16
CA ARG A 44 7.26 1.05 -18.46
C ARG A 44 8.59 0.44 -18.86
N LEU A 45 8.59 -0.86 -19.07
CA LEU A 45 9.74 -1.58 -19.60
C LEU A 45 9.54 -1.73 -21.10
N LEU A 46 10.54 -1.31 -21.87
CA LEU A 46 10.55 -1.39 -23.32
C LEU A 46 11.68 -2.34 -23.76
N HIS A 47 11.41 -3.13 -24.80
CA HIS A 47 12.40 -3.91 -25.53
C HIS A 47 12.18 -3.65 -27.02
N ASP A 48 13.22 -3.24 -27.74
CA ASP A 48 13.14 -2.82 -29.15
C ASP A 48 12.05 -1.76 -29.44
N GLY A 49 11.73 -0.93 -28.44
CA GLY A 49 10.70 0.12 -28.52
C GLY A 49 9.29 -0.34 -28.15
N ASP A 50 9.04 -1.65 -28.04
CA ASP A 50 7.75 -2.21 -27.65
C ASP A 50 7.63 -2.35 -26.14
N SER A 51 6.44 -2.05 -25.62
CA SER A 51 6.16 -2.16 -24.20
C SER A 51 5.94 -3.59 -23.77
N LEU A 52 6.70 -4.02 -22.76
CA LEU A 52 6.51 -5.32 -22.12
C LEU A 52 5.31 -5.29 -21.17
N GLU A 53 4.42 -6.28 -21.35
CA GLU A 53 3.39 -6.60 -20.37
C GLU A 53 4.01 -7.21 -19.10
N ASP A 54 3.29 -7.13 -17.98
CA ASP A 54 3.79 -7.61 -16.69
C ASP A 54 4.11 -9.11 -16.66
N THR A 55 3.46 -9.91 -17.52
CA THR A 55 3.67 -11.36 -17.65
C THR A 55 4.76 -11.72 -18.66
N ALA A 56 5.40 -10.74 -19.31
CA ALA A 56 6.43 -11.00 -20.30
C ALA A 56 7.66 -11.69 -19.65
N ARG A 57 8.12 -12.78 -20.26
CA ARG A 57 9.33 -13.50 -19.84
C ARG A 57 10.57 -12.71 -20.25
N LEU A 58 11.57 -12.71 -19.39
CA LEU A 58 12.81 -11.93 -19.57
C LEU A 58 14.04 -12.80 -19.91
N ASP A 59 13.88 -14.13 -19.93
CA ASP A 59 14.97 -15.11 -20.07
C ASP A 59 15.79 -14.97 -21.37
N LEU A 60 15.23 -14.32 -22.39
CA LEU A 60 15.84 -14.15 -23.71
C LEU A 60 16.31 -12.71 -23.97
N LEU A 61 16.07 -11.79 -23.02
CA LEU A 61 16.38 -10.37 -23.19
C LEU A 61 17.73 -10.06 -22.57
N GLU A 62 18.62 -9.42 -23.33
CA GLU A 62 19.91 -8.94 -22.81
C GLU A 62 19.75 -7.55 -22.18
N ASP A 63 18.89 -6.72 -22.77
CA ASP A 63 18.64 -5.36 -22.35
C ASP A 63 17.15 -4.96 -22.40
N VAL A 64 16.78 -4.08 -21.48
CA VAL A 64 15.47 -3.41 -21.44
C VAL A 64 15.65 -1.95 -21.07
N GLN A 65 14.81 -1.10 -21.65
CA GLN A 65 14.75 0.31 -21.30
C GLN A 65 13.62 0.56 -20.28
N LEU A 66 13.95 1.22 -19.17
CA LEU A 66 13.00 1.69 -18.17
C LEU A 66 12.63 3.14 -18.44
N VAL A 67 11.32 3.37 -18.63
CA VAL A 67 10.71 4.68 -18.69
C VAL A 67 9.87 4.88 -17.43
N LEU A 68 10.20 5.94 -16.68
CA LEU A 68 9.42 6.36 -15.51
C LEU A 68 8.33 7.33 -15.96
N LEU A 69 7.09 7.04 -15.58
CA LEU A 69 5.91 7.80 -15.94
C LEU A 69 5.52 8.75 -14.81
N ASP A 70 4.99 9.92 -15.15
CA ASP A 70 4.31 10.78 -14.19
C ASP A 70 2.87 10.33 -13.94
N TYR A 71 2.29 10.78 -12.83
CA TYR A 71 0.86 10.58 -12.61
C TYR A 71 0.08 11.34 -13.68
N CYS A 72 -0.78 10.62 -14.39
CA CYS A 72 -1.72 11.20 -15.32
C CYS A 72 -2.82 11.95 -14.55
N PRO A 73 -3.36 13.05 -15.12
CA PRO A 73 -4.57 13.66 -14.60
C PRO A 73 -5.71 12.63 -14.48
N THR A 74 -6.37 12.65 -13.33
CA THR A 74 -7.49 11.76 -12.99
C THR A 74 -8.79 12.54 -12.86
N SER A 75 -9.86 11.98 -13.42
CA SER A 75 -11.21 12.50 -13.25
C SER A 75 -11.80 12.04 -11.91
N LYS A 76 -12.89 12.69 -11.48
CA LYS A 76 -13.67 12.22 -10.32
C LYS A 76 -14.18 10.79 -10.49
N ARG A 77 -14.43 10.37 -11.73
CA ARG A 77 -14.87 9.01 -12.06
C ARG A 77 -13.76 8.00 -11.82
N ASP A 78 -12.55 8.27 -12.27
CA ASP A 78 -11.41 7.37 -12.09
C ASP A 78 -11.10 7.15 -10.60
N VAL A 79 -11.14 8.23 -9.82
CA VAL A 79 -10.99 8.17 -8.35
C VAL A 79 -12.09 7.34 -7.71
N ALA A 80 -13.35 7.51 -8.15
CA ALA A 80 -14.47 6.72 -7.64
C ALA A 80 -14.36 5.24 -8.03
N GLU A 81 -13.95 4.93 -9.25
CA GLU A 81 -13.79 3.55 -9.73
C GLU A 81 -12.73 2.78 -8.94
N LEU A 82 -11.57 3.40 -8.65
CA LEU A 82 -10.55 2.80 -7.78
C LEU A 82 -11.05 2.63 -6.34
N TYR A 83 -11.75 3.64 -5.82
CA TYR A 83 -12.33 3.59 -4.47
C TYR A 83 -13.35 2.45 -4.33
N ASP A 84 -14.32 2.35 -5.25
CA ASP A 84 -15.38 1.34 -5.23
C ASP A 84 -14.80 -0.07 -5.41
N ALA A 85 -13.80 -0.21 -6.29
CA ALA A 85 -13.08 -1.47 -6.46
C ALA A 85 -12.35 -1.88 -5.17
N ALA A 86 -11.71 -0.93 -4.49
CA ALA A 86 -11.01 -1.20 -3.24
C ALA A 86 -11.97 -1.52 -2.10
N GLU A 87 -13.13 -0.84 -2.04
CA GLU A 87 -14.19 -1.10 -1.06
C GLU A 87 -14.77 -2.52 -1.22
N CYS A 88 -15.05 -2.92 -2.47
CA CYS A 88 -15.60 -4.23 -2.79
C CYS A 88 -14.57 -5.36 -2.79
N GLY A 89 -13.28 -5.07 -2.63
CA GLY A 89 -12.22 -6.08 -2.66
C GLY A 89 -11.92 -6.63 -4.07
N ASN A 90 -12.27 -5.90 -5.12
CA ASN A 90 -12.10 -6.35 -6.49
C ASN A 90 -10.66 -6.12 -6.98
N VAL A 91 -9.80 -7.10 -6.72
CA VAL A 91 -8.36 -7.09 -7.07
C VAL A 91 -8.13 -6.77 -8.55
N LEU A 92 -8.90 -7.39 -9.45
CA LEU A 92 -8.75 -7.18 -10.90
C LEU A 92 -9.04 -5.72 -11.29
N LYS A 93 -10.13 -5.14 -10.79
CA LYS A 93 -10.47 -3.74 -11.07
C LYS A 93 -9.46 -2.77 -10.49
N VAL A 94 -8.91 -3.07 -9.30
CA VAL A 94 -7.84 -2.26 -8.70
C VAL A 94 -6.58 -2.33 -9.57
N GLU A 95 -6.15 -3.53 -9.97
CA GLU A 95 -5.00 -3.72 -10.87
C GLU A 95 -5.20 -2.93 -12.18
N ILE A 96 -6.34 -3.10 -12.86
CA ILE A 96 -6.64 -2.37 -14.12
C ILE A 96 -6.63 -0.86 -13.90
N ALA A 97 -7.24 -0.37 -12.82
CA ALA A 97 -7.29 1.05 -12.52
C ALA A 97 -5.88 1.62 -12.27
N LEU A 98 -4.97 0.84 -11.66
CA LEU A 98 -3.60 1.26 -11.38
C LEU A 98 -2.67 1.11 -12.59
N GLN A 99 -2.99 0.27 -13.59
CA GLN A 99 -2.21 0.19 -14.85
C GLN A 99 -2.19 1.53 -15.60
N ARG A 100 -3.18 2.40 -15.39
CA ARG A 100 -3.06 3.83 -15.70
C ARG A 100 -2.31 4.50 -14.54
N PRO A 101 -1.16 5.16 -14.77
CA PRO A 101 -0.40 5.80 -13.70
C PRO A 101 -1.21 6.92 -13.01
N GLN A 102 -1.97 6.58 -11.98
CA GLN A 102 -2.76 7.51 -11.18
C GLN A 102 -2.32 7.47 -9.73
N ASP A 103 -2.49 8.58 -9.01
CA ASP A 103 -2.20 8.62 -7.57
C ASP A 103 -3.25 7.77 -6.83
N PRO A 104 -2.83 6.65 -6.20
CA PRO A 104 -3.74 5.71 -5.54
C PRO A 104 -4.35 6.27 -4.24
N SER A 105 -3.89 7.44 -3.78
CA SER A 105 -4.31 8.08 -2.53
C SER A 105 -5.37 9.16 -2.73
N LEU A 106 -5.75 9.43 -3.99
CA LEU A 106 -6.77 10.41 -4.31
C LEU A 106 -8.14 10.00 -3.76
N THR A 107 -8.93 11.03 -3.44
CA THR A 107 -10.24 10.88 -2.79
C THR A 107 -11.22 11.85 -3.43
N THR A 108 -12.50 11.49 -3.46
CA THR A 108 -13.57 12.34 -4.00
C THR A 108 -13.85 13.61 -3.17
N SER A 109 -13.42 13.62 -1.91
CA SER A 109 -13.52 14.75 -0.97
C SER A 109 -12.36 14.71 0.03
N PRO A 110 -11.88 15.85 0.57
CA PRO A 110 -10.85 15.89 1.61
C PRO A 110 -11.18 15.05 2.85
N THR A 111 -12.46 14.85 3.14
CA THR A 111 -12.96 14.10 4.30
C THR A 111 -13.26 12.63 4.00
N ALA A 112 -13.20 12.21 2.73
CA ALA A 112 -13.46 10.82 2.36
C ALA A 112 -12.27 9.93 2.73
N PRO A 113 -12.52 8.66 3.13
CA PRO A 113 -11.45 7.70 3.31
C PRO A 113 -10.75 7.40 1.98
N SER A 114 -9.46 7.07 2.03
CA SER A 114 -8.71 6.60 0.86
C SER A 114 -9.12 5.17 0.46
N PRO A 115 -8.84 4.75 -0.79
CA PRO A 115 -9.00 3.36 -1.20
C PRO A 115 -8.30 2.38 -0.23
N LEU A 116 -7.07 2.72 0.21
CA LEU A 116 -6.30 1.90 1.15
C LEU A 116 -6.99 1.77 2.50
N GLN A 117 -7.51 2.87 3.05
CA GLN A 117 -8.25 2.86 4.31
C GLN A 117 -9.51 1.99 4.23
N ARG A 118 -10.21 2.00 3.09
CA ARG A 118 -11.45 1.22 2.90
C ARG A 118 -11.15 -0.27 2.73
N ALA A 119 -10.16 -0.62 1.92
CA ALA A 119 -9.69 -2.00 1.78
C ALA A 119 -9.19 -2.57 3.12
N SER A 120 -8.45 -1.76 3.89
CA SER A 120 -7.92 -2.15 5.21
C SER A 120 -9.03 -2.38 6.23
N ARG A 121 -10.03 -1.50 6.28
CA ARG A 121 -11.24 -1.65 7.12
C ARG A 121 -11.98 -2.96 6.81
N ASN A 122 -12.13 -3.28 5.53
CA ASN A 122 -12.88 -4.46 5.09
C ASN A 122 -12.06 -5.74 5.14
N GLY A 123 -10.73 -5.65 5.27
CA GLY A 123 -9.82 -6.79 5.36
C GLY A 123 -9.44 -7.39 4.01
N HIS A 124 -9.53 -6.60 2.93
CA HIS A 124 -9.21 -7.03 1.57
C HIS A 124 -7.69 -7.04 1.35
N VAL A 125 -7.01 -8.05 1.90
CA VAL A 125 -5.54 -8.12 1.98
C VAL A 125 -4.87 -7.99 0.61
N ASP A 126 -5.38 -8.62 -0.44
CA ASP A 126 -4.77 -8.54 -1.78
C ASP A 126 -4.92 -7.15 -2.40
N VAL A 127 -6.04 -6.47 -2.13
CA VAL A 127 -6.20 -5.06 -2.52
C VAL A 127 -5.27 -4.15 -1.74
N VAL A 128 -5.12 -4.38 -0.43
CA VAL A 128 -4.16 -3.64 0.41
C VAL A 128 -2.75 -3.80 -0.17
N ARG A 129 -2.34 -5.02 -0.55
CA ARG A 129 -1.05 -5.30 -1.20
C ARG A 129 -0.86 -4.47 -2.46
N LEU A 130 -1.83 -4.51 -3.39
CA LEU A 130 -1.74 -3.77 -4.66
C LEU A 130 -1.64 -2.26 -4.45
N LEU A 131 -2.42 -1.70 -3.53
CA LEU A 131 -2.37 -0.27 -3.21
C LEU A 131 -1.01 0.13 -2.58
N LEU A 132 -0.41 -0.75 -1.78
CA LEU A 132 0.94 -0.54 -1.23
C LEU A 132 2.04 -0.66 -2.30
N GLU A 133 1.89 -1.60 -3.25
CA GLU A 133 2.76 -1.67 -4.45
C GLU A 133 2.67 -0.40 -5.31
N ALA A 134 1.50 0.26 -5.30
CA ALA A 134 1.29 1.58 -5.91
C ALA A 134 1.80 2.75 -5.05
N MET A 135 2.35 2.48 -3.86
CA MET A 135 2.77 3.47 -2.87
C MET A 135 1.63 4.43 -2.43
N ALA A 136 0.45 3.87 -2.16
CA ALA A 136 -0.63 4.60 -1.50
C ALA A 136 -0.20 5.10 -0.11
N ASP A 137 -0.65 6.31 0.23
CA ASP A 137 -0.34 6.94 1.51
C ASP A 137 -0.99 6.19 2.68
N MET A 138 -0.15 5.51 3.46
CA MET A 138 -0.54 4.77 4.67
C MET A 138 -0.86 5.69 5.84
N GLU A 139 -0.27 6.89 5.86
CA GLU A 139 -0.29 7.82 6.98
C GLU A 139 -1.40 8.86 6.84
N ARG A 140 -2.08 8.89 5.69
CA ARG A 140 -3.33 9.62 5.54
C ARG A 140 -4.34 9.14 6.58
N PHE A 141 -4.91 10.09 7.31
CA PHE A 141 -6.05 9.88 8.19
C PHE A 141 -7.18 10.83 7.80
N HIS A 142 -8.41 10.33 7.84
CA HIS A 142 -9.62 11.15 7.63
C HIS A 142 -10.35 11.33 8.98
N CYS A 143 -11.59 11.80 8.96
CA CYS A 143 -12.48 11.98 10.13
C CYS A 143 -12.20 11.00 11.29
N TYR A 144 -12.10 11.53 12.51
CA TYR A 144 -11.70 10.82 13.74
C TYR A 144 -10.22 10.38 13.80
N GLY A 145 -9.42 10.73 12.78
CA GLY A 145 -7.97 10.59 12.72
C GLY A 145 -7.47 9.15 12.72
N SER A 146 -8.21 8.25 12.08
CA SER A 146 -7.81 6.85 11.89
C SER A 146 -7.03 6.68 10.57
N THR A 147 -5.87 6.04 10.65
CA THR A 147 -5.03 5.63 9.51
C THR A 147 -5.55 4.33 8.89
N ALA A 148 -4.93 3.85 7.81
CA ALA A 148 -5.25 2.53 7.27
C ALA A 148 -5.05 1.41 8.31
N LEU A 149 -3.95 1.50 9.08
CA LEU A 149 -3.64 0.56 10.16
C LEU A 149 -4.65 0.69 11.33
N GLY A 150 -5.03 1.92 11.69
CA GLY A 150 -6.07 2.16 12.69
C GLY A 150 -7.41 1.54 12.32
N ASN A 151 -7.84 1.65 11.05
CA ASN A 151 -9.05 1.01 10.56
C ASN A 151 -8.95 -0.52 10.55
N ALA A 152 -7.83 -1.09 10.09
CA ALA A 152 -7.65 -2.55 10.14
C ALA A 152 -7.72 -3.06 11.59
N ALA A 153 -7.12 -2.33 12.52
CA ALA A 153 -7.10 -2.66 13.94
C ALA A 153 -8.48 -2.56 14.60
N ALA A 154 -9.22 -1.48 14.38
CA ALA A 154 -10.59 -1.29 14.91
C ALA A 154 -11.55 -2.40 14.44
N PHE A 155 -11.40 -2.87 13.20
CA PHE A 155 -12.32 -3.83 12.59
C PHE A 155 -11.82 -5.28 12.65
N GLY A 156 -10.78 -5.57 13.46
CA GLY A 156 -10.31 -6.94 13.69
C GLY A 156 -9.63 -7.58 12.48
N LYS A 157 -9.13 -6.80 11.52
CA LYS A 157 -8.61 -7.30 10.23
C LYS A 157 -7.12 -7.67 10.34
N MET A 158 -6.83 -8.77 11.01
CA MET A 158 -5.47 -9.25 11.29
C MET A 158 -4.57 -9.29 10.04
N GLY A 159 -5.04 -9.87 8.93
CA GLY A 159 -4.23 -9.96 7.70
C GLY A 159 -3.83 -8.58 7.14
N ALA A 160 -4.73 -7.60 7.21
CA ALA A 160 -4.44 -6.24 6.78
C ALA A 160 -3.49 -5.52 7.76
N VAL A 161 -3.64 -5.75 9.08
CA VAL A 161 -2.71 -5.24 10.11
C VAL A 161 -1.29 -5.74 9.85
N CYS A 162 -1.11 -7.06 9.68
CA CYS A 162 0.20 -7.66 9.40
C CYS A 162 0.82 -7.06 8.13
N MET A 163 0.05 -6.94 7.06
CA MET A 163 0.53 -6.40 5.79
C MET A 163 0.97 -4.93 5.90
N LEU A 164 0.18 -4.08 6.57
CA LEU A 164 0.50 -2.67 6.76
C LEU A 164 1.74 -2.49 7.64
N LEU A 165 1.89 -3.28 8.71
CA LEU A 165 3.09 -3.25 9.56
C LEU A 165 4.34 -3.71 8.79
N GLN A 166 4.22 -4.77 7.98
CA GLN A 166 5.30 -5.25 7.11
C GLN A 166 5.72 -4.19 6.06
N ALA A 167 4.77 -3.40 5.58
CA ALA A 167 5.02 -2.29 4.66
C ALA A 167 5.56 -1.02 5.37
N GLY A 168 5.69 -1.03 6.69
CA GLY A 168 6.27 0.07 7.45
C GLY A 168 5.28 1.16 7.88
N ALA A 169 3.98 0.88 7.90
CA ALA A 169 2.99 1.82 8.44
C ALA A 169 3.32 2.17 9.90
N LYS A 170 3.18 3.45 10.26
CA LYS A 170 3.48 3.91 11.62
C LYS A 170 2.42 3.39 12.61
N LYS A 171 2.85 2.46 13.45
CA LYS A 171 2.04 1.79 14.50
C LYS A 171 1.36 2.74 15.51
N ASP A 172 1.84 3.97 15.64
CA ASP A 172 1.36 4.95 16.61
C ASP A 172 0.73 6.18 15.94
N ASN A 173 0.56 6.21 14.61
CA ASN A 173 0.04 7.38 13.92
C ASN A 173 -1.49 7.47 13.95
N GLY A 174 -2.00 8.69 13.80
CA GLY A 174 -3.41 9.02 13.95
C GLY A 174 -3.75 9.63 15.30
N THR A 175 -4.91 10.30 15.38
CA THR A 175 -5.43 10.80 16.67
C THR A 175 -6.03 9.67 17.50
N VAL A 176 -6.46 8.59 16.83
CA VAL A 176 -6.82 7.32 17.45
C VAL A 176 -5.75 6.33 17.02
N THR A 177 -4.94 5.85 17.96
CA THR A 177 -3.87 4.91 17.64
C THR A 177 -4.45 3.55 17.28
N PRO A 178 -3.78 2.76 16.41
CA PRO A 178 -4.15 1.38 16.16
C PRO A 178 -4.30 0.53 17.44
N LEU A 179 -3.43 0.75 18.43
CA LEU A 179 -3.48 0.03 19.71
C LEU A 179 -4.75 0.40 20.50
N TYR A 180 -5.08 1.69 20.58
CA TYR A 180 -6.33 2.13 21.19
C TYR A 180 -7.54 1.52 20.47
N ALA A 181 -7.56 1.59 19.14
CA ALA A 181 -8.66 1.07 18.34
C ALA A 181 -8.88 -0.43 18.54
N ALA A 182 -7.82 -1.24 18.52
CA ALA A 182 -7.92 -2.67 18.79
C ALA A 182 -8.37 -2.98 20.21
N ALA A 183 -7.88 -2.25 21.21
CA ALA A 183 -8.23 -2.46 22.61
C ALA A 183 -9.68 -2.06 22.93
N ALA A 184 -10.13 -0.92 22.39
CA ALA A 184 -11.51 -0.45 22.53
C ALA A 184 -12.52 -1.44 21.92
N GLU A 185 -12.14 -2.17 20.87
CA GLU A 185 -13.01 -3.13 20.17
C GLU A 185 -12.74 -4.60 20.58
N GLY A 186 -11.84 -4.83 21.55
CA GLY A 186 -11.59 -6.16 22.13
C GLY A 186 -10.78 -7.12 21.25
N HIS A 187 -10.06 -6.63 20.24
CA HIS A 187 -9.26 -7.46 19.32
C HIS A 187 -7.91 -7.87 19.93
N VAL A 188 -7.95 -8.81 20.89
CA VAL A 188 -6.80 -9.19 21.73
C VAL A 188 -5.56 -9.60 20.92
N GLU A 189 -5.71 -10.37 19.85
CA GLU A 189 -4.55 -10.79 19.04
C GLU A 189 -3.89 -9.60 18.31
N ILE A 190 -4.68 -8.61 17.89
CA ILE A 190 -4.13 -7.39 17.26
C ILE A 190 -3.42 -6.54 18.32
N VAL A 191 -3.99 -6.45 19.53
CA VAL A 191 -3.32 -5.79 20.66
C VAL A 191 -1.96 -6.46 20.93
N ARG A 192 -1.91 -7.79 21.03
CA ARG A 192 -0.65 -8.53 21.20
C ARG A 192 0.38 -8.18 20.13
N LEU A 193 -0.01 -8.27 18.86
CA LEU A 193 0.86 -7.95 17.73
C LEU A 193 1.38 -6.50 17.78
N LEU A 194 0.52 -5.53 18.10
CA LEU A 194 0.90 -4.12 18.21
C LEU A 194 1.90 -3.89 19.37
N LEU A 195 1.75 -4.60 20.48
CA LEU A 195 2.71 -4.56 21.59
C LEU A 195 4.05 -5.21 21.23
N GLU A 196 4.03 -6.31 20.47
CA GLU A 196 5.26 -6.96 19.96
C GLU A 196 6.08 -6.01 19.07
N VAL A 197 5.42 -5.23 18.22
CA VAL A 197 6.08 -4.18 17.43
C VAL A 197 6.35 -2.90 18.23
N ARG A 198 6.16 -2.91 19.56
CA ARG A 198 6.41 -1.81 20.49
C ARG A 198 5.59 -0.54 20.20
N ALA A 199 4.29 -0.68 19.95
CA ALA A 199 3.36 0.45 19.94
C ALA A 199 3.30 1.09 21.35
N ASP A 200 3.14 2.41 21.39
CA ASP A 200 3.13 3.17 22.64
C ASP A 200 1.78 3.00 23.38
N VAL A 201 1.83 2.27 24.49
CA VAL A 201 0.69 2.01 25.38
C VAL A 201 0.11 3.27 26.04
N ASN A 202 0.93 4.32 26.19
CA ASN A 202 0.55 5.56 26.86
C ASN A 202 0.10 6.64 25.89
N LYS A 203 0.21 6.39 24.58
CA LYS A 203 -0.23 7.35 23.59
C LYS A 203 -1.75 7.51 23.68
N ASN A 204 -2.16 8.70 24.10
CA ASN A 204 -3.56 9.03 24.32
C ASN A 204 -4.32 9.16 22.99
N SER A 205 -5.55 8.65 22.95
CA SER A 205 -6.44 8.90 21.82
C SER A 205 -7.10 10.27 22.01
N SER A 206 -6.65 11.28 21.26
CA SER A 206 -7.21 12.64 21.26
C SER A 206 -7.28 13.36 22.63
N PRO A 207 -7.08 14.70 22.67
CA PRO A 207 -7.21 15.47 23.91
C PRO A 207 -8.63 15.44 24.52
N ARG A 208 -9.66 15.01 23.77
CA ARG A 208 -11.06 15.02 24.23
C ARG A 208 -11.45 13.85 25.14
N ILE A 209 -10.78 12.70 25.03
CA ILE A 209 -11.17 11.48 25.76
C ILE A 209 -10.08 11.10 26.78
N ALA A 210 -8.85 11.61 26.61
CA ALA A 210 -7.72 11.43 27.54
C ALA A 210 -7.60 10.00 28.11
N THR A 211 -7.97 9.01 27.32
CA THR A 211 -8.07 7.61 27.72
C THR A 211 -7.00 6.83 26.98
N THR A 212 -6.32 5.95 27.70
CA THR A 212 -5.32 5.02 27.14
C THR A 212 -6.03 3.80 26.55
N ALA A 213 -5.30 2.99 25.78
CA ALA A 213 -5.83 1.73 25.26
C ALA A 213 -6.42 0.84 26.39
N LEU A 214 -5.76 0.79 27.55
CA LEU A 214 -6.22 0.05 28.73
C LEU A 214 -7.54 0.60 29.29
N GLY A 215 -7.66 1.93 29.38
CA GLY A 215 -8.89 2.56 29.87
C GLY A 215 -10.06 2.30 28.92
N ALA A 216 -9.83 2.31 27.60
CA ALA A 216 -10.86 2.03 26.62
C ALA A 216 -11.34 0.57 26.67
N ALA A 217 -10.42 -0.40 26.75
CA ALA A 217 -10.75 -1.81 26.96
C ALA A 217 -11.59 -2.00 28.23
N SER A 218 -11.18 -1.38 29.34
CA SER A 218 -11.89 -1.46 30.62
C SER A 218 -13.30 -0.86 30.55
N LEU A 219 -13.48 0.28 29.87
CA LEU A 219 -14.79 0.93 29.72
C LEU A 219 -15.76 0.08 28.88
N ASN A 220 -15.24 -0.66 27.89
CA ASN A 220 -16.03 -1.48 26.98
C ASN A 220 -16.17 -2.94 27.45
N GLY A 221 -15.56 -3.31 28.59
CA GLY A 221 -15.69 -4.64 29.18
C GLY A 221 -14.85 -5.72 28.49
N HIS A 222 -13.73 -5.35 27.89
CA HIS A 222 -12.72 -6.24 27.29
C HIS A 222 -11.55 -6.47 28.25
#